data_AF-X6NIT8-F1
#
_entry.id   AF-X6NIT8-F1
#
_cell.length_a   1.000
_cell.length_b   1.000
_cell.length_c   1.000
_cell.angle_alpha   90.00
_cell.angle_beta   90.00
_cell.angle_gamma   90.00
#
_symmetry.space_group_name_H-M   'P 1'
#
loop_
_entity.id
_entity.type
_entity.pdbx_description
1 polymer ?
#
loop_
_entity_poly.entity_id
_entity_poly.type
_entity_poly.pdbx_seq_one_letter_code
_entity_poly.pdbx_strand_id
1 'polypeptide(L)'
;MSKETVEWQYEESKNQWKTYPVTISGVIEKEHQLKNAKIHPSNNVVFVRLNGKAYEINLNRELQINVSNKEDTSKLRRRVSVFGTHDIIPVYLSLADKSARDYASKTATGPANNKIQKISCPFCKHANPPQNEFCDECQLDLRDIGSDSWFITTQDEDNNKSTPKPLVNSDTESEHAMEIDSD
;
A
#
# COMPACT_ATOMS: atom_id res chain seq x y z
N MET A 1 -25.97 -18.34 5.22
CA MET A 1 -25.53 -17.00 4.77
C MET A 1 -24.75 -17.20 3.48
N SER A 2 -25.26 -16.69 2.36
CA SER A 2 -24.51 -16.70 1.09
C SER A 2 -23.29 -15.81 1.23
N LYS A 3 -22.11 -16.32 0.88
CA LYS A 3 -20.89 -15.52 0.86
C LYS A 3 -20.80 -14.87 -0.51
N GLU A 4 -21.01 -13.55 -0.55
CA GLU A 4 -20.77 -12.77 -1.75
C GLU A 4 -19.27 -12.60 -1.95
N THR A 5 -18.81 -12.85 -3.17
CA THR A 5 -17.44 -12.56 -3.58
C THR A 5 -17.47 -11.46 -4.63
N VAL A 6 -16.68 -10.42 -4.39
CA VAL A 6 -16.55 -9.30 -5.33
C VAL A 6 -15.27 -9.48 -6.13
N GLU A 7 -15.38 -9.36 -7.44
CA GLU A 7 -14.27 -9.45 -8.38
C GLU A 7 -14.21 -8.19 -9.23
N TRP A 8 -13.01 -7.68 -9.46
CA TRP A 8 -12.78 -6.59 -10.39
C TRP A 8 -12.22 -7.13 -11.69
N GLN A 9 -12.64 -6.53 -12.80
CA GLN A 9 -12.19 -6.92 -14.14
C GLN A 9 -11.81 -5.69 -14.96
N TYR A 10 -10.88 -5.88 -15.90
CA TYR A 10 -10.48 -4.89 -16.89
C TYR A 10 -10.68 -5.41 -18.31
N GLU A 11 -11.00 -4.50 -19.24
CA GLU A 11 -11.14 -4.79 -20.65
C GLU A 11 -9.74 -4.85 -21.30
N GLU A 12 -9.24 -6.06 -21.59
CA GLU A 12 -7.93 -6.25 -22.23
C GLU A 12 -8.01 -6.00 -23.74
N SER A 13 -9.09 -6.44 -24.36
CA SER A 13 -9.43 -6.16 -25.76
C SER A 13 -10.93 -5.96 -25.87
N LYS A 14 -11.41 -5.48 -27.02
CA LYS A 14 -12.83 -5.13 -27.20
C LYS A 14 -13.74 -6.31 -26.81
N ASN A 15 -14.56 -6.13 -25.76
CA ASN A 15 -15.44 -7.14 -25.16
C ASN A 15 -14.74 -8.34 -24.48
N GLN A 16 -13.42 -8.35 -24.38
CA GLN A 16 -12.67 -9.37 -23.65
C GLN A 16 -12.25 -8.83 -22.29
N TRP A 17 -12.84 -9.40 -21.24
CA TRP A 17 -12.62 -8.97 -19.86
C TRP A 17 -11.71 -9.96 -19.15
N LYS A 18 -10.68 -9.44 -18.48
CA LYS A 18 -9.81 -10.21 -17.59
C LYS A 18 -10.05 -9.84 -16.14
N THR A 19 -10.03 -10.85 -15.27
CA THR A 19 -10.16 -10.66 -13.82
C THR A 19 -8.81 -10.26 -13.22
N TYR A 20 -8.80 -9.25 -12.36
CA TYR A 20 -7.62 -8.93 -11.56
C TYR A 20 -7.32 -10.07 -10.57
N PRO A 21 -6.04 -10.32 -10.23
CA PRO A 21 -5.70 -11.17 -9.10
C PRO A 21 -6.50 -10.79 -7.85
N VAL A 22 -6.84 -11.79 -7.01
CA VAL A 22 -7.69 -11.60 -5.82
C VAL A 22 -7.14 -10.51 -4.89
N THR A 23 -5.82 -10.46 -4.71
CA THR A 23 -5.14 -9.43 -3.92
C THR A 23 -5.41 -8.02 -4.44
N ILE A 24 -5.27 -7.81 -5.75
CA ILE A 24 -5.53 -6.53 -6.40
C ILE A 24 -7.02 -6.19 -6.38
N SER A 25 -7.90 -7.15 -6.66
CA SER A 25 -9.36 -6.96 -6.56
C SER A 25 -9.78 -6.52 -5.16
N GLY A 26 -9.17 -7.07 -4.11
CA GLY A 26 -9.44 -6.69 -2.72
C GLY A 26 -9.05 -5.24 -2.40
N VAL A 27 -7.90 -4.79 -2.90
CA VAL A 27 -7.45 -3.39 -2.73
C VAL A 27 -8.40 -2.43 -3.47
N ILE A 28 -8.75 -2.75 -4.72
CA ILE A 28 -9.66 -1.95 -5.52
C ILE A 28 -11.04 -1.87 -4.85
N GLU A 29 -11.56 -3.00 -4.35
CA GLU A 29 -12.86 -3.03 -3.66
C GLU A 29 -12.86 -2.22 -2.38
N LYS A 30 -11.78 -2.27 -1.58
CA LYS A 30 -11.65 -1.46 -0.37
C LYS A 30 -11.74 0.04 -0.69
N GLU A 31 -10.99 0.50 -1.68
CA GLU A 31 -11.03 1.91 -2.11
C GLU A 31 -12.39 2.30 -2.70
N HIS A 32 -13.03 1.40 -3.46
CA HIS A 32 -14.38 1.62 -3.97
C HIS A 32 -15.42 1.74 -2.82
N GLN A 33 -15.28 0.97 -1.74
CA GLN A 33 -16.15 1.09 -0.57
C GLN A 33 -15.93 2.42 0.17
N LEU A 34 -14.67 2.85 0.34
CA LEU A 34 -14.34 4.14 0.95
C LEU A 34 -14.91 5.32 0.15
N LYS A 35 -14.82 5.26 -1.18
CA LYS A 35 -15.47 6.21 -2.10
C LYS A 35 -16.97 6.29 -1.83
N ASN A 36 -17.66 5.15 -1.82
CA ASN A 36 -19.11 5.11 -1.68
C ASN A 36 -19.58 5.55 -0.30
N ALA A 37 -18.77 5.33 0.73
CA ALA A 37 -19.03 5.82 2.07
C ALA A 37 -18.83 7.34 2.21
N LYS A 38 -18.29 8.03 1.19
CA LYS A 38 -17.94 9.47 1.20
C LYS A 38 -16.99 9.84 2.34
N ILE A 39 -16.21 8.88 2.84
CA ILE A 39 -15.32 9.06 4.00
C ILE A 39 -14.01 9.75 3.59
N HIS A 40 -13.61 9.65 2.34
CA HIS A 40 -12.38 10.28 1.84
C HIS A 40 -12.65 11.14 0.60
N PRO A 41 -12.21 12.42 0.57
CA PRO A 41 -12.18 13.23 -0.64
C PRO A 41 -11.01 12.84 -1.56
N SER A 42 -10.42 11.65 -1.37
CA SER A 42 -9.27 11.23 -2.17
C SER A 42 -9.70 11.05 -3.63
N ASN A 43 -8.74 11.16 -4.54
CA ASN A 43 -8.99 11.11 -5.98
C ASN A 43 -9.54 9.75 -6.49
N ASN A 44 -9.84 8.79 -5.61
CA ASN A 44 -10.31 7.43 -5.91
C ASN A 44 -9.42 6.74 -6.94
N VAL A 45 -8.12 6.87 -6.74
CA VAL A 45 -7.06 6.34 -7.59
C VAL A 45 -6.27 5.28 -6.83
N VAL A 46 -6.08 4.12 -7.44
CA VAL A 46 -5.26 3.03 -6.91
C VAL A 46 -4.10 2.76 -7.87
N PHE A 47 -2.88 2.65 -7.37
CA PHE A 47 -1.72 2.27 -8.19
C PHE A 47 -1.42 0.79 -8.02
N VAL A 48 -1.31 0.06 -9.13
CA VAL A 48 -1.06 -1.38 -9.13
C VAL A 48 0.02 -1.75 -10.13
N ARG A 49 0.72 -2.87 -9.89
CA ARG A 49 1.60 -3.48 -10.89
C ARG A 49 0.99 -4.78 -11.40
N LEU A 50 0.92 -4.92 -12.73
CA LEU A 50 0.43 -6.11 -13.43
C LEU A 50 1.42 -6.48 -14.52
N ASN A 51 1.90 -7.72 -14.51
CA ASN A 51 2.85 -8.24 -15.51
C ASN A 51 4.06 -7.32 -15.73
N GLY A 52 4.61 -6.77 -14.64
CA GLY A 52 5.77 -5.87 -14.67
C GLY A 52 5.48 -4.44 -15.14
N LYS A 53 4.22 -4.08 -15.43
CA LYS A 53 3.81 -2.73 -15.83
C LYS A 53 3.03 -2.05 -14.71
N ALA A 54 3.23 -0.74 -14.55
CA ALA A 54 2.52 0.08 -13.56
C ALA A 54 1.24 0.67 -14.17
N TYR A 55 0.15 0.60 -13.41
CA TYR A 55 -1.16 1.08 -13.81
C TYR A 55 -1.78 1.96 -12.72
N GLU A 56 -2.46 3.01 -13.17
CA GLU A 56 -3.35 3.84 -12.37
C GLU A 56 -4.79 3.38 -12.59
N ILE A 57 -5.48 2.98 -11.53
CA ILE A 57 -6.87 2.56 -11.52
C ILE A 57 -7.71 3.72 -11.00
N ASN A 58 -8.38 4.43 -11.90
CA ASN A 58 -9.23 5.55 -11.57
C ASN A 58 -10.69 5.09 -11.41
N LEU A 59 -11.15 4.98 -10.17
CA LEU A 59 -12.50 4.49 -9.83
C LEU A 59 -13.59 5.53 -10.04
N ASN A 60 -13.25 6.79 -10.27
CA ASN A 60 -14.22 7.82 -10.67
C ASN A 60 -14.57 7.69 -12.15
N ARG A 61 -13.57 7.40 -12.98
CA ARG A 61 -13.71 7.23 -14.42
C ARG A 61 -13.98 5.78 -14.83
N GLU A 62 -13.82 4.84 -13.90
CA GLU A 62 -13.86 3.39 -14.14
C GLU A 62 -12.87 2.98 -15.24
N LEU A 63 -11.65 3.49 -15.15
CA LEU A 63 -10.57 3.25 -16.12
C LEU A 63 -9.29 2.78 -15.43
N GLN A 64 -8.62 1.81 -16.04
CA GLN A 64 -7.21 1.51 -15.85
C GLN A 64 -6.41 2.31 -16.88
N ILE A 65 -5.32 2.95 -16.46
CA ILE A 65 -4.44 3.77 -17.29
C ILE A 65 -3.01 3.27 -17.10
N ASN A 66 -2.32 2.88 -18.16
CA ASN A 66 -0.90 2.54 -18.09
C ASN A 66 -0.08 3.80 -17.79
N VAL A 67 0.69 3.79 -16.71
CA VAL A 67 1.43 4.98 -16.23
C VAL A 67 2.52 5.39 -17.23
N SER A 68 3.11 4.43 -17.95
CA SER A 68 4.25 4.69 -18.83
C SER A 68 3.87 5.43 -20.12
N ASN A 69 2.72 5.12 -20.72
CA ASN A 69 2.30 5.73 -22.00
C ASN A 69 1.02 6.56 -21.90
N LYS A 70 0.23 6.44 -20.82
CA LYS A 70 -1.04 7.15 -20.57
C LYS A 70 -2.15 6.98 -21.62
N GLU A 71 -1.84 6.45 -22.80
CA GLU A 71 -2.77 6.20 -23.89
C GLU A 71 -3.44 4.83 -23.78
N ASP A 72 -2.73 3.84 -23.22
CA ASP A 72 -3.33 2.52 -22.99
C ASP A 72 -4.30 2.61 -21.82
N THR A 73 -5.59 2.76 -22.16
CA THR A 73 -6.68 2.75 -21.20
C THR A 73 -7.57 1.53 -21.37
N SER A 74 -7.92 0.90 -20.26
CA SER A 74 -8.84 -0.23 -20.22
C SER A 74 -10.05 0.13 -19.35
N LYS A 75 -11.26 -0.24 -19.79
CA LYS A 75 -12.46 -0.08 -18.96
C LYS A 75 -12.41 -1.01 -17.77
N LEU A 76 -12.98 -0.58 -16.65
CA LEU A 76 -13.14 -1.37 -15.45
C LEU A 76 -14.60 -1.81 -15.30
N ARG A 77 -14.79 -2.96 -14.65
CA ARG A 77 -16.11 -3.32 -14.12
C ARG A 77 -15.98 -4.12 -12.84
N ARG A 78 -16.96 -3.95 -11.97
CA ARG A 78 -17.15 -4.72 -10.74
C ARG A 78 -18.15 -5.85 -11.02
N ARG A 79 -17.84 -7.08 -10.60
CA ARG A 79 -18.78 -8.21 -10.60
C ARG A 79 -18.98 -8.70 -9.18
N VAL A 80 -20.24 -8.97 -8.83
CA VAL A 80 -20.62 -9.66 -7.60
C VAL A 80 -21.03 -11.07 -7.99
N SER A 81 -20.30 -12.05 -7.49
CA SER A 81 -20.63 -13.46 -7.64
C SER A 81 -21.26 -13.94 -6.34
N VAL A 82 -22.51 -14.42 -6.44
CA VAL A 82 -23.19 -15.07 -5.32
C VAL A 82 -22.96 -16.57 -5.51
N PHE A 83 -22.07 -17.15 -4.72
CA PHE A 83 -21.99 -18.61 -4.67
C PHE A 83 -23.27 -19.11 -3.99
N GLY A 84 -24.19 -19.64 -4.79
CA GLY A 84 -25.28 -20.46 -4.28
C GLY A 84 -24.67 -21.59 -3.45
N THR A 85 -25.25 -21.88 -2.29
CA THR A 85 -24.77 -22.86 -1.30
C THR A 85 -24.80 -24.31 -1.80
N HIS A 86 -24.84 -24.56 -3.11
CA HIS A 86 -25.16 -25.87 -3.66
C HIS A 86 -23.99 -26.69 -4.17
N ASP A 87 -22.81 -26.14 -4.52
CA ASP A 87 -21.71 -26.98 -5.05
C ASP A 87 -20.31 -26.42 -4.77
N ILE A 88 -19.92 -26.36 -3.50
CA ILE A 88 -18.49 -26.38 -3.18
C ILE A 88 -18.15 -27.85 -2.91
N ILE A 89 -17.79 -28.58 -3.96
CA ILE A 89 -16.93 -29.76 -3.77
C ILE A 89 -15.57 -29.18 -3.38
N PRO A 90 -15.12 -29.35 -2.13
CA PRO A 90 -13.79 -28.90 -1.78
C PRO A 90 -12.82 -29.82 -2.51
N VAL A 91 -12.23 -29.33 -3.60
CA VAL A 91 -10.98 -29.89 -4.12
C VAL A 91 -9.91 -29.52 -3.11
N TYR A 92 -9.91 -30.23 -1.97
CA TYR A 92 -8.72 -30.32 -1.14
C TYR A 92 -7.63 -30.90 -2.03
N LEU A 93 -6.62 -30.08 -2.30
CA LEU A 93 -5.32 -30.57 -2.73
C LEU A 93 -4.89 -31.66 -1.74
N SER A 94 -5.07 -32.92 -2.14
CA SER A 94 -4.31 -34.04 -1.63
C SER A 94 -2.89 -33.92 -2.19
N LEU A 95 -2.09 -33.04 -1.61
CA LEU A 95 -0.64 -33.18 -1.63
C LEU A 95 -0.23 -33.70 -0.26
N ALA A 96 -0.50 -34.98 -0.05
CA ALA A 96 0.37 -35.79 0.75
C ALA A 96 1.73 -35.79 0.04
N ASP A 97 2.67 -34.98 0.51
CA ASP A 97 4.03 -35.48 0.57
C ASP A 97 4.74 -35.00 1.84
N LYS A 98 5.14 -36.01 2.61
CA LYS A 98 5.83 -35.92 3.88
C LYS A 98 7.32 -35.79 3.58
N SER A 99 7.92 -34.61 3.65
CA SER A 99 9.36 -34.46 3.97
C SER A 99 9.79 -32.98 4.04
N ALA A 100 9.57 -32.32 5.16
CA ALA A 100 10.25 -31.05 5.45
C ALA A 100 10.46 -30.81 6.95
N ARG A 101 10.64 -31.87 7.75
CA ARG A 101 10.83 -31.76 9.21
C ARG A 101 12.27 -31.71 9.69
N ASP A 102 13.28 -31.84 8.83
CA ASP A 102 14.68 -32.01 9.29
C ASP A 102 15.69 -30.95 8.81
N TYR A 103 15.26 -29.73 8.42
CA TYR A 103 16.21 -28.70 7.95
C TYR A 103 16.27 -27.41 8.78
N ALA A 104 15.76 -27.41 10.01
CA ALA A 104 15.83 -26.25 10.90
C ALA A 104 16.50 -26.59 12.25
N SER A 105 17.76 -27.03 12.20
CA SER A 105 18.65 -27.02 13.38
C SER A 105 20.10 -27.21 12.96
N LYS A 106 20.76 -26.11 12.57
CA LYS A 106 22.16 -25.79 12.93
C LYS A 106 22.64 -24.55 12.19
N THR A 107 23.39 -23.72 12.92
CA THR A 107 23.98 -22.42 12.57
C THR A 107 22.98 -21.27 12.73
N ALA A 108 23.16 -20.28 13.61
CA ALA A 108 24.39 -19.63 14.00
C ALA A 108 24.35 -19.15 15.47
N THR A 109 25.24 -19.70 16.29
CA THR A 109 25.78 -19.01 17.48
C THR A 109 26.97 -18.18 17.01
N GLY A 110 26.73 -16.90 16.73
CA GLY A 110 27.77 -15.89 16.51
C GLY A 110 27.44 -14.65 17.36
N PRO A 111 28.45 -13.94 17.91
CA PRO A 111 28.23 -12.92 18.91
C PRO A 111 27.46 -11.72 18.36
N ALA A 112 26.54 -11.24 19.20
CA ALA A 112 25.64 -10.12 18.97
C ALA A 112 26.40 -8.82 18.71
N ASN A 113 26.18 -8.23 17.53
CA ASN A 113 26.19 -6.78 17.27
C ASN A 113 25.61 -6.48 15.88
N ASN A 114 24.59 -7.23 15.45
CA ASN A 114 23.95 -6.97 14.17
C ASN A 114 22.79 -6.00 14.39
N LYS A 115 23.06 -4.69 14.27
CA LYS A 115 22.00 -3.67 14.14
C LYS A 115 21.13 -4.09 12.97
N ILE A 116 19.93 -4.61 13.26
CA ILE A 116 18.96 -5.02 12.24
C ILE A 116 18.58 -3.74 11.51
N GLN A 117 19.15 -3.54 10.32
CA GLN A 117 18.84 -2.40 9.47
C GLN A 117 17.36 -2.50 9.09
N LYS A 118 16.56 -1.52 9.52
CA LYS A 118 15.14 -1.43 9.15
C LYS A 118 15.03 -0.66 7.83
N ILE A 119 14.11 -1.08 6.97
CA ILE A 119 13.80 -0.38 5.72
C ILE A 119 12.61 0.54 5.98
N SER A 120 12.77 1.84 5.71
CA SER A 120 11.66 2.78 5.82
C SER A 120 10.79 2.70 4.57
N CYS A 121 9.49 2.49 4.75
CA CYS A 121 8.52 2.60 3.66
C CYS A 121 8.55 4.05 3.11
N PRO A 122 8.75 4.27 1.81
CA PRO A 122 8.84 5.62 1.26
C PRO A 122 7.50 6.37 1.33
N PHE A 123 6.39 5.62 1.38
CA PHE A 123 5.03 6.15 1.37
C PHE A 123 4.57 6.60 2.75
N CYS A 124 4.51 5.69 3.73
CA CYS A 124 4.01 6.01 5.09
C CYS A 124 5.12 6.24 6.13
N LYS A 125 6.40 6.13 5.76
CA LYS A 125 7.57 6.24 6.67
C LYS A 125 7.62 5.18 7.78
N HIS A 126 6.75 4.16 7.71
CA HIS A 126 6.80 3.02 8.60
C HIS A 126 8.13 2.27 8.47
N ALA A 127 8.74 1.91 9.59
CA ALA A 127 9.96 1.13 9.61
C ALA A 127 9.61 -0.36 9.53
N ASN A 128 10.04 -1.04 8.47
CA ASN A 128 9.77 -2.44 8.23
C ASN A 128 11.05 -3.27 8.45
N PRO A 129 10.94 -4.53 8.88
CA PRO A 129 12.06 -5.47 8.86
C PRO A 129 12.62 -5.63 7.43
N PRO A 130 13.94 -5.85 7.26
CA PRO A 130 14.56 -5.97 5.94
C PRO A 130 14.09 -7.19 5.15
N GLN A 131 13.57 -8.21 5.83
CA GLN A 131 12.97 -9.39 5.21
C GLN A 131 11.52 -9.19 4.72
N ASN A 132 10.88 -8.05 5.02
CA ASN A 132 9.50 -7.83 4.61
C ASN A 132 9.44 -7.38 3.15
N GLU A 133 8.71 -8.14 2.33
CA GLU A 133 8.45 -7.81 0.93
C GLU A 133 7.39 -6.72 0.77
N PHE A 134 6.57 -6.48 1.79
CA PHE A 134 5.49 -5.49 1.78
C PHE A 134 5.54 -4.65 3.05
N CYS A 135 5.08 -3.40 2.97
CA CYS A 135 4.94 -2.56 4.14
C CYS A 135 3.77 -3.04 5.01
N ASP A 136 4.02 -3.25 6.30
CA ASP A 136 3.01 -3.77 7.23
C ASP A 136 1.81 -2.81 7.40
N GLU A 137 2.04 -1.50 7.20
CA GLU A 137 1.03 -0.47 7.38
C GLU A 137 0.23 -0.18 6.10
N CYS A 138 0.91 0.10 4.99
CA CYS A 138 0.25 0.53 3.74
C CYS A 138 0.23 -0.53 2.64
N GLN A 139 0.77 -1.73 2.88
CA GLN A 139 0.81 -2.86 1.94
C GLN A 139 1.55 -2.57 0.61
N LEU A 140 2.39 -1.52 0.58
CA LEU A 140 3.25 -1.20 -0.56
C LEU A 140 4.35 -2.28 -0.72
N ASP A 141 4.59 -2.75 -1.94
CA ASP A 141 5.69 -3.66 -2.25
C ASP A 141 7.05 -2.96 -2.06
N LEU A 142 7.87 -3.50 -1.16
CA LEU A 142 9.20 -2.99 -0.80
C LEU A 142 10.32 -3.60 -1.62
N ARG A 143 10.06 -4.66 -2.41
CA ARG A 143 11.10 -5.37 -3.18
C ARG A 143 11.72 -4.51 -4.27
N ASP A 144 10.93 -3.62 -4.88
CA ASP A 144 11.39 -2.70 -5.93
C ASP A 144 12.22 -1.52 -5.41
N ILE A 145 12.26 -1.30 -4.09
CA ILE A 145 12.97 -0.17 -3.48
C ILE A 145 14.41 -0.56 -3.10
N GLY A 146 14.72 -1.85 -3.07
CA GLY A 146 15.98 -2.39 -2.53
C GLY A 146 17.15 -2.52 -3.51
N SER A 147 16.95 -2.35 -4.82
CA SER A 147 18.02 -2.58 -5.81
C SER A 147 18.85 -1.33 -6.15
N ASP A 148 18.30 -0.12 -5.99
CA ASP A 148 18.99 1.13 -6.29
C ASP A 148 19.27 1.93 -5.01
N SER A 149 20.38 1.57 -4.37
CA SER A 149 21.17 2.33 -3.39
C SER A 149 20.78 3.81 -3.18
N TRP A 150 20.19 4.18 -2.01
CA TRP A 150 20.43 5.49 -1.33
C TRP A 150 19.68 5.77 0.02
N PHE A 151 18.82 4.91 0.57
CA PHE A 151 18.16 5.20 1.87
C PHE A 151 18.31 4.10 2.92
N ILE A 152 19.54 3.89 3.42
CA ILE A 152 19.74 3.17 4.69
C ILE A 152 19.91 4.23 5.77
N THR A 153 18.85 4.50 6.53
CA THR A 153 18.96 5.27 7.78
C THR A 153 19.41 4.31 8.88
N THR A 154 20.70 4.32 9.19
CA THR A 154 21.19 3.76 10.46
C THR A 154 20.66 4.64 11.58
N GLN A 155 19.64 4.17 12.32
CA GLN A 155 19.31 4.77 13.61
C GLN A 155 20.44 4.44 14.58
N ASP A 156 21.39 5.36 14.70
CA ASP A 156 22.23 5.46 15.88
C ASP A 156 21.37 6.07 16.99
N GLU A 157 20.86 5.21 17.87
CA GLU A 157 20.44 5.60 19.21
C GLU A 157 21.69 6.07 19.97
N ASP A 158 22.06 7.34 19.80
CA ASP A 158 22.96 8.02 20.73
C ASP A 158 22.26 9.22 21.35
N ASN A 159 21.90 9.00 22.62
CA ASN A 159 21.88 9.97 23.71
C ASN A 159 22.56 11.31 23.36
N ASN A 160 21.79 12.38 23.17
CA ASN A 160 22.30 13.70 23.54
C ASN A 160 21.24 14.63 24.12
N LYS A 161 21.17 14.56 25.45
CA LYS A 161 20.79 15.60 26.40
C LYS A 161 21.29 16.98 25.94
N SER A 162 20.44 17.75 25.26
CA SER A 162 20.65 19.19 25.07
C SER A 162 19.55 19.95 25.80
N THR A 163 19.96 20.50 26.93
CA THR A 163 19.22 21.39 27.81
C THR A 163 18.91 22.71 27.10
N PRO A 164 17.66 23.19 27.05
CA PRO A 164 17.41 24.58 26.71
C PRO A 164 17.66 25.45 27.95
N LYS A 165 18.61 26.38 27.86
CA LYS A 165 18.73 27.51 28.79
C LYS A 165 17.66 28.56 28.47
N PRO A 166 17.21 29.36 29.47
CA PRO A 166 16.01 30.16 29.37
C PRO A 166 16.24 31.62 28.94
N LEU A 167 15.11 32.26 28.58
CA LEU A 167 14.79 33.69 28.58
C LEU A 167 15.64 34.65 27.73
N VAL A 168 15.02 35.18 26.67
CA VAL A 168 15.04 36.62 26.40
C VAL A 168 13.61 37.05 26.00
N ASN A 169 13.03 37.93 26.82
CA ASN A 169 11.83 38.69 26.51
C ASN A 169 12.18 39.78 25.49
N SER A 170 11.29 40.02 24.52
CA SER A 170 11.21 41.32 23.85
C SER A 170 9.77 41.55 23.44
N ASP A 171 9.08 42.27 24.33
CA ASP A 171 7.90 43.05 24.03
C ASP A 171 8.13 43.91 22.80
N THR A 172 7.18 43.90 21.86
CA THR A 172 6.91 45.10 21.05
C THR A 172 5.43 45.10 20.69
N GLU A 173 4.69 45.88 21.47
CA GLU A 173 3.47 46.56 21.04
C GLU A 173 3.68 47.20 19.66
N SER A 174 2.72 47.02 18.76
CA SER A 174 2.29 48.16 17.95
C SER A 174 0.87 47.92 17.47
N GLU A 175 -0.03 48.64 18.12
CA GLU A 175 -1.34 49.00 17.59
C GLU A 175 -1.18 49.63 16.20
N HIS A 176 -2.06 49.27 15.26
CA HIS A 176 -2.60 50.22 14.29
C HIS A 176 -3.96 49.72 13.80
N ALA A 177 -5.00 50.35 14.34
CA ALA A 177 -6.31 50.39 13.72
C ALA A 177 -6.25 51.27 12.47
N MET A 178 -6.95 50.87 11.41
CA MET A 178 -7.46 51.83 10.44
C MET A 178 -8.79 51.33 9.91
N GLU A 179 -9.86 51.95 10.42
CA GLU A 179 -11.16 52.05 9.79
C GLU A 179 -11.01 52.86 8.50
N ILE A 180 -11.60 52.39 7.40
CA ILE A 180 -12.04 53.27 6.31
C ILE A 180 -13.41 52.79 5.83
N ASP A 181 -14.37 53.67 6.05
CA ASP A 181 -15.75 53.67 5.58
C ASP A 181 -15.87 54.17 4.12
N SER A 182 -16.99 53.81 3.49
CA SER A 182 -17.68 54.48 2.37
C SER A 182 -17.11 54.40 0.94
N ASP A 183 -17.83 53.72 0.04
CA ASP A 183 -18.94 54.30 -0.77
C ASP A 183 -19.93 53.18 -1.19
#